data_AF-A0A7Y4T5L6-F1
#
_entry.id   AF-A0A7Y4T5L6-F1
#
_cell.length_a   1.000
_cell.length_b   1.000
_cell.length_c   1.000
_cell.angle_alpha   90.00
_cell.angle_beta   90.00
_cell.angle_gamma   90.00
#
_symmetry.space_group_name_H-M   'P 1'
#
loop_
_entity.id
_entity.type
_entity.pdbx_description
1 polymer ?
#
loop_
_entity_poly.entity_id
_entity_poly.type
_entity_poly.pdbx_seq_one_letter_code
_entity_poly.pdbx_strand_id
1 'polypeptide(L)'
;MTRTTVTLDPDVEQLLRDAMQRRRQSFKEALNQAVRNGLADTPPAEREGRFKVRARPMGLRTGIDPARLNQLADEMEADAFLALSGKLAAGARRAKPK
;
A
#
# COMPACT_ATOMS: atom_id res chain seq x y z
N MET A 1 -10.98 -13.34 38.83
CA MET A 1 -11.33 -14.48 37.94
C MET A 1 -12.51 -15.19 38.57
N THR A 2 -13.63 -15.28 37.87
CA THR A 2 -14.81 -16.05 38.27
C THR A 2 -14.83 -17.35 37.47
N ARG A 3 -15.25 -18.45 38.09
CA ARG A 3 -15.40 -19.75 37.42
C ARG A 3 -16.87 -19.94 37.11
N THR A 4 -17.18 -20.02 35.83
CA THR A 4 -18.54 -20.22 35.33
C THR A 4 -18.52 -21.38 34.34
N THR A 5 -19.50 -22.27 34.45
CA THR A 5 -19.76 -23.29 33.43
C THR A 5 -20.81 -22.73 32.48
N VAL A 6 -20.54 -22.81 31.18
CA VAL A 6 -21.43 -22.26 30.14
C VAL A 6 -21.70 -23.36 29.13
N THR A 7 -22.97 -23.60 28.82
CA THR A 7 -23.37 -24.50 27.74
C THR A 7 -23.39 -23.71 26.43
N LEU A 8 -22.84 -24.28 25.37
CA LEU A 8 -22.80 -23.66 24.04
C LEU A 8 -23.58 -24.51 23.05
N ASP A 9 -24.28 -23.83 22.15
CA ASP A 9 -24.90 -24.48 21.00
C ASP A 9 -23.82 -24.96 20.01
N PRO A 10 -24.07 -26.02 19.20
CA PRO A 10 -23.07 -26.60 18.31
C PRO A 10 -22.49 -25.62 17.28
N ASP A 11 -23.29 -24.66 16.81
CA ASP A 11 -22.87 -23.61 15.89
C ASP A 11 -21.93 -22.61 16.57
N VAL A 12 -22.23 -22.20 17.82
CA VAL A 12 -21.38 -21.31 18.62
C VAL A 12 -20.04 -21.97 18.94
N GLU A 13 -20.04 -23.27 19.25
CA GLU A 13 -18.80 -24.02 19.46
C GLU A 13 -17.92 -24.00 18.20
N GLN A 14 -18.52 -24.23 17.02
CA GLN A 14 -17.79 -24.19 15.75
C GLN A 14 -17.22 -22.79 15.47
N LEU A 15 -18.01 -21.74 15.68
CA LEU A 15 -17.57 -20.35 15.52
C LEU A 15 -16.38 -20.01 16.44
N LEU A 16 -16.40 -20.51 17.68
CA LEU A 16 -15.30 -20.34 18.62
C LEU A 16 -14.04 -21.10 18.18
N ARG A 17 -14.18 -22.34 17.71
CA ARG A 17 -13.05 -23.12 17.16
C ARG A 17 -12.38 -22.39 15.99
N ASP A 18 -13.18 -21.84 15.08
CA ASP A 18 -12.66 -21.07 13.95
C ASP A 18 -11.98 -19.77 14.40
N ALA A 19 -12.51 -19.10 15.42
CA ALA A 19 -11.90 -17.90 16.00
C ALA A 19 -10.56 -18.21 16.69
N MET A 20 -10.49 -19.32 17.42
CA MET A 20 -9.26 -19.82 18.05
C MET A 20 -8.17 -20.09 17.01
N GLN A 21 -8.51 -20.78 15.92
CA GLN A 21 -7.55 -21.08 14.85
C GLN A 21 -7.04 -19.82 14.16
N ARG A 22 -7.95 -18.89 13.83
CA ARG A 22 -7.60 -17.62 13.15
C ARG A 22 -6.70 -16.74 13.99
N ARG A 23 -6.92 -16.68 15.31
CA ARG A 23 -6.21 -15.75 16.21
C ARG A 23 -5.12 -16.43 17.06
N ARG A 24 -4.96 -17.75 16.94
CA ARG A 24 -4.07 -18.59 17.77
C ARG A 24 -4.29 -18.35 19.28
N GLN A 25 -5.55 -18.34 19.69
CA GLN A 25 -5.96 -18.06 21.07
C GLN A 25 -6.56 -19.30 21.74
N SER A 26 -6.48 -19.35 23.07
CA SER A 26 -7.16 -20.39 23.86
C SER A 26 -8.69 -20.20 23.82
N PHE A 27 -9.43 -21.27 24.11
CA PHE A 27 -10.90 -21.24 24.15
C PHE A 27 -11.44 -20.17 25.09
N LYS A 28 -10.84 -20.03 26.28
CA LYS A 28 -11.21 -19.01 27.26
C LYS A 28 -11.01 -17.59 26.73
N GLU A 29 -9.90 -17.33 26.06
CA GLU A 29 -9.60 -16.01 25.49
C GLU A 29 -10.57 -15.68 24.37
N ALA A 30 -10.81 -16.64 23.47
CA ALA A 30 -11.77 -16.49 22.37
C ALA A 30 -13.19 -16.21 22.90
N LEU A 31 -13.67 -16.98 23.87
CA LEU A 31 -14.99 -16.80 24.48
C LEU A 31 -15.12 -15.45 25.16
N ASN A 32 -14.17 -15.08 26.02
CA ASN A 32 -14.25 -13.80 26.73
C ASN A 32 -14.16 -12.62 25.77
N GLN A 33 -13.32 -12.69 24.74
CA GLN A 33 -13.22 -11.62 23.75
C GLN A 33 -14.50 -11.51 22.92
N ALA A 34 -15.11 -12.63 22.52
CA ALA A 34 -16.39 -12.64 21.82
C ALA A 34 -17.49 -11.99 22.67
N VAL A 35 -17.61 -12.37 23.94
CA VAL A 35 -18.58 -11.79 24.88
C VAL A 35 -18.33 -10.30 25.08
N ARG A 36 -17.07 -9.88 25.29
CA ARG A 36 -16.72 -8.45 25.41
C ARG A 36 -17.09 -7.66 24.17
N ASN A 37 -16.81 -8.18 22.99
CA ASN A 37 -17.12 -7.50 21.74
C ASN A 37 -18.65 -7.45 21.48
N GLY A 38 -19.38 -8.50 21.86
CA GLY A 38 -20.83 -8.59 21.65
C GLY A 38 -21.66 -7.80 22.67
N LEU A 39 -21.15 -7.62 23.90
CA LEU A 39 -21.80 -6.85 24.96
C LEU A 39 -21.25 -5.44 25.14
N ALA A 40 -20.15 -5.10 24.47
CA ALA A 40 -19.73 -3.71 24.43
C ALA A 40 -20.80 -2.92 23.68
N ASP A 41 -21.38 -1.91 24.34
CA ASP A 41 -22.17 -0.83 23.74
C ASP A 41 -21.24 0.05 22.87
N THR A 42 -20.58 -0.57 21.91
CA THR A 42 -19.79 0.14 20.92
C THR A 42 -20.80 0.65 19.92
N PRO A 43 -21.05 1.97 19.84
CA PRO A 43 -21.85 2.52 18.76
C PRO A 43 -21.26 1.99 17.45
N PRO A 44 -22.10 1.54 16.49
CA PRO A 44 -21.59 0.99 15.24
C PRO A 44 -20.55 1.97 14.73
N ALA A 45 -19.31 1.50 14.57
CA ALA A 45 -18.19 2.34 14.17
C ALA A 45 -18.71 3.24 13.07
N GLU A 46 -18.83 4.55 13.36
CA GLU A 46 -19.37 5.51 12.40
C GLU A 46 -18.63 5.20 11.12
N ARG A 47 -19.38 4.78 10.08
CA ARG A 47 -18.77 4.38 8.81
C ARG A 47 -17.87 5.54 8.45
N GLU A 48 -16.57 5.40 8.65
CA GLU A 48 -15.61 6.47 8.43
C GLU A 48 -15.92 6.94 7.02
N GLY A 49 -16.40 8.18 6.91
CA GLY A 49 -17.10 8.63 5.71
C GLY A 49 -16.25 8.29 4.49
N ARG A 50 -16.89 7.81 3.41
CA ARG A 50 -16.19 7.36 2.18
C ARG A 50 -14.96 8.21 1.91
N PHE A 51 -13.80 7.58 1.77
CA PHE A 51 -12.54 8.28 1.52
C PHE A 51 -12.70 9.30 0.38
N LYS A 52 -12.37 10.57 0.65
CA LYS A 52 -12.45 11.66 -0.33
C LYS A 52 -11.04 12.14 -0.65
N VAL A 53 -10.65 12.04 -1.93
CA VAL A 53 -9.41 12.63 -2.42
C VAL A 53 -9.51 14.15 -2.38
N ARG A 54 -8.59 14.80 -1.66
CA ARG A 54 -8.43 16.26 -1.65
C ARG A 54 -7.33 16.64 -2.64
N ALA A 55 -7.72 16.87 -3.88
CA ALA A 55 -6.79 17.33 -4.91
C ALA A 55 -6.22 18.72 -4.55
N ARG A 56 -4.96 18.96 -4.93
CA ARG A 56 -4.28 20.25 -4.80
C ARG A 56 -3.59 20.58 -6.13
N PRO A 57 -3.44 21.87 -6.48
CA PRO A 57 -2.69 22.25 -7.66
C PRO A 57 -1.23 21.85 -7.49
N MET A 58 -0.72 20.97 -8.35
CA MET A 58 0.66 20.46 -8.30
C MET A 58 1.62 21.18 -9.26
N GLY A 59 1.12 22.07 -10.13
CA GLY A 59 1.96 22.82 -11.07
C GLY A 59 2.69 21.94 -12.10
N LEU A 60 2.15 20.75 -12.40
CA LEU A 60 2.77 19.80 -13.32
C LEU A 60 2.70 20.29 -14.77
N ARG A 61 3.78 20.04 -15.52
CA ARG A 61 3.83 20.34 -16.95
C ARG A 61 3.03 19.31 -17.74
N THR A 62 2.20 19.78 -18.65
CA THR A 62 1.45 18.94 -19.59
C THR A 62 2.41 18.11 -20.46
N GLY A 63 2.10 16.83 -20.63
CA GLY A 63 2.92 15.89 -21.40
C GLY A 63 4.05 15.22 -20.62
N ILE A 64 4.28 15.60 -19.35
CA ILE A 64 5.23 14.93 -18.46
C ILE A 64 4.46 14.16 -17.40
N ASP A 65 4.68 12.84 -17.35
CA ASP A 65 4.14 11.98 -16.30
C ASP A 65 5.01 12.10 -15.02
N PRO A 66 4.50 12.67 -13.91
CA PRO A 66 5.26 12.80 -12.67
C PRO A 66 5.64 11.46 -12.05
N ALA A 67 4.93 10.36 -12.38
CA ALA A 67 5.26 9.03 -11.87
C ALA A 67 6.41 8.36 -12.63
N ARG A 68 6.88 8.96 -13.74
CA ARG A 68 7.89 8.37 -14.64
C ARG A 68 9.09 9.29 -14.91
N LEU A 69 9.44 10.16 -13.96
CA LEU A 69 10.55 11.11 -14.13
C LEU A 69 11.91 10.44 -14.38
N ASN A 70 12.13 9.21 -13.91
CA ASN A 70 13.36 8.46 -14.20
C ASN A 70 13.52 8.17 -15.70
N GLN A 71 12.44 7.78 -16.38
CA GLN A 71 12.49 7.50 -17.82
C GLN A 71 12.80 8.76 -18.62
N LEU A 72 12.20 9.89 -18.24
CA LEU A 72 12.52 11.18 -18.85
C LEU A 72 13.99 11.56 -18.65
N ALA A 73 14.57 11.27 -17.49
CA ALA A 73 15.99 11.50 -17.24
C ALA A 73 16.87 10.62 -18.15
N ASP A 74 16.54 9.34 -18.29
CA ASP A 74 17.25 8.40 -19.16
C ASP A 74 17.24 8.85 -20.64
N GLU A 75 16.07 9.31 -21.12
CA GLU A 75 15.93 9.86 -22.48
C GLU A 75 16.82 11.10 -22.69
N MET A 76 16.80 12.04 -21.73
CA MET A 76 17.63 13.24 -21.78
C MET A 76 19.13 12.92 -21.77
N GLU A 77 19.54 11.90 -21.00
CA GLU A 77 20.93 11.44 -20.97
C GLU A 77 21.35 10.83 -22.32
N ALA A 78 20.50 9.99 -22.92
CA ALA A 78 20.75 9.40 -24.23
C ALA A 78 20.91 10.49 -25.31
N ASP A 79 20.03 11.49 -25.34
CA ASP A 79 20.10 12.62 -26.27
C ASP A 79 21.39 13.43 -26.10
N ALA A 80 21.79 13.71 -24.85
CA ALA A 80 23.03 14.42 -24.55
C ALA A 80 24.26 13.63 -25.02
N PHE A 81 24.26 12.30 -24.81
CA PHE A 81 25.33 11.42 -25.26
C PHE A 81 25.46 11.38 -26.79
N LEU A 82 24.34 11.28 -27.51
CA LEU A 82 24.31 11.32 -28.97
C LEU A 82 24.83 12.68 -29.50
N ALA A 83 24.43 13.79 -28.87
CA ALA A 83 24.89 15.12 -29.25
C ALA A 83 26.40 15.29 -29.03
N LEU A 84 26.93 14.81 -27.91
CA LEU A 84 28.36 14.87 -27.59
C LEU A 84 29.18 14.00 -28.56
N SER A 85 28.78 12.75 -28.76
CA SER A 85 29.47 11.82 -29.67
C SER A 85 29.51 12.33 -31.11
N GLY A 86 28.41 12.94 -31.59
CA GLY A 86 28.35 13.61 -32.89
C GLY A 86 29.34 14.77 -33.03
N LYS A 87 29.45 15.62 -32.00
CA LYS A 87 30.42 16.74 -31.97
C LYS A 87 31.88 16.25 -32.01
N LEU A 88 32.19 15.23 -31.21
CA LEU A 88 33.53 14.63 -31.18
C LEU A 88 33.89 14.00 -32.53
N ALA A 89 32.97 13.27 -33.15
CA ALA A 89 33.16 12.69 -34.48
C ALA A 89 33.38 13.76 -35.57
N ALA A 90 32.64 14.87 -35.51
CA ALA A 90 32.82 16.00 -36.43
C ALA A 90 34.17 16.71 -36.23
N GLY A 91 34.63 16.86 -34.98
CA GLY A 91 35.95 17.41 -34.65
C GLY A 91 37.10 16.53 -35.15
N ALA A 92 37.00 15.22 -34.96
CA ALA A 92 38.01 14.26 -35.42
C ALA A 92 38.16 14.23 -36.96
N ARG A 93 37.06 14.43 -37.70
CA ARG A 93 37.09 14.54 -39.17
C ARG A 93 37.77 15.82 -39.67
N ARG A 94 37.74 16.90 -38.90
CA ARG A 94 38.42 18.17 -39.21
C ARG A 94 39.92 18.15 -38.89
N ALA A 95 40.37 17.24 -38.02
CA ALA A 95 41.75 17.17 -37.53
C ALA A 95 42.66 16.19 -38.30
N LYS A 96 42.18 15.52 -39.37
CA LYS A 96 43.05 14.75 -40.29
C LYS A 96 43.59 15.66 -41.39
N PRO A 97 44.88 16.03 -41.40
CA PRO A 97 45.50 16.65 -42.57
C PRO A 97 45.85 15.57 -43.61
N LYS A 98 45.96 15.99 -44.88
CA LYS A 98 46.54 15.20 -45.98
C LYS A 98 48.00 14.90 -45.73
#